data_AF-A0AA43LK19-F1
#
_entry.id   AF-A0AA43LK19-F1
#
_cell.length_a   1.000
_cell.length_b   1.000
_cell.length_c   1.000
_cell.angle_alpha   90.00
_cell.angle_beta   90.00
_cell.angle_gamma   90.00
#
_symmetry.space_group_name_H-M   'P 1'
#
loop_
_entity.id
_entity.type
_entity.pdbx_description
1 polymer ?
#
loop_
_entity_poly.entity_id
_entity_poly.type
_entity_poly.pdbx_seq_one_letter_code
_entity_poly.pdbx_strand_id
1 'polypeptide(L)' 'MGQIAKDIIKGRCCQLCCVYFKEEHGYPVVCKDCYSDMDKEEKKNYQLAKHKEL' A
#
# COMPACT_ATOMS: atom_id res chain seq x y z
N MET A 1 13.94 9.56 12.40
CA MET A 1 12.64 9.46 11.71
C MET A 1 12.83 8.57 10.49
N GLY A 2 12.40 7.31 10.51
CA GLY A 2 12.68 6.36 9.40
C GLY A 2 12.01 4.99 9.52
N GLN A 3 11.06 4.85 10.45
CA GLN A 3 10.34 3.59 10.66
C GLN A 3 9.23 3.43 9.61
N ILE A 4 8.46 4.50 9.38
CA ILE A 4 7.39 4.54 8.36
C ILE A 4 7.91 4.18 6.97
N ALA A 5 9.08 4.71 6.57
CA ALA A 5 9.69 4.37 5.28
C ALA A 5 10.02 2.87 5.16
N LYS A 6 10.45 2.23 6.26
CA LYS A 6 10.72 0.79 6.28
C LYS A 6 9.43 -0.03 6.22
N ASP A 7 8.37 0.42 6.89
CA ASP A 7 7.06 -0.25 6.86
C ASP A 7 6.42 -0.16 5.46
N ILE A 8 6.57 0.97 4.75
CA ILE A 8 6.13 1.12 3.35
C ILE A 8 6.93 0.20 2.42
N ILE A 9 8.27 0.19 2.53
CA ILE A 9 9.13 -0.66 1.68
C ILE A 9 8.81 -2.14 1.89
N LYS A 10 8.54 -2.55 3.14
CA LYS A 10 8.13 -3.92 3.46
C LYS A 10 6.69 -4.22 3.05
N GLY A 11 5.89 -3.23 2.67
CA GLY A 11 4.48 -3.44 2.35
C GLY A 11 3.62 -3.77 3.57
N ARG A 12 3.95 -3.21 4.74
CA ARG A 12 3.11 -3.29 5.96
C ARG A 12 2.01 -2.24 6.00
N CYS A 13 2.16 -1.18 5.21
CA CYS A 13 1.17 -0.11 5.12
C CYS A 13 1.08 0.44 3.70
N CYS A 14 -0.04 1.09 3.40
CA CYS A 14 -0.28 1.73 2.12
C CYS A 14 0.75 2.83 1.88
N GLN A 15 1.37 2.84 0.70
CA GLN A 15 2.36 3.84 0.35
C GLN A 15 1.80 5.28 0.24
N LEU A 16 0.48 5.45 0.09
CA LEU A 16 -0.18 6.75 -0.06
C LEU A 16 -0.79 7.26 1.24
N CYS A 17 -1.68 6.49 1.85
CA CYS A 17 -2.40 6.89 3.06
C CYS A 17 -1.79 6.33 4.35
N CYS A 18 -0.74 5.50 4.27
CA CYS A 18 -0.10 4.85 5.41
C CYS A 18 -1.02 3.97 6.28
N VAL A 19 -2.22 3.57 5.79
CA VAL A 19 -3.06 2.59 6.49
C VAL A 19 -2.32 1.26 6.60
N TYR A 20 -2.33 0.63 7.77
CA TYR A 20 -1.65 -0.63 8.00
C TYR A 20 -2.47 -1.81 7.49
N PHE A 21 -1.77 -2.80 6.95
CA PHE A 21 -2.36 -4.07 6.54
C PHE A 21 -2.25 -5.10 7.65
N LYS A 22 -3.15 -6.09 7.65
CA LYS A 22 -3.07 -7.23 8.57
C LYS A 22 -1.79 -8.04 8.41
N GLU A 23 -1.29 -8.10 7.18
CA GLU A 23 -0.13 -8.92 6.79
C GLU A 23 0.83 -8.10 5.94
N GLU A 24 2.12 -8.43 6.04
CA GLU A 24 3.18 -7.80 5.26
C GLU A 24 3.16 -8.30 3.81
N HIS A 25 3.15 -7.39 2.84
CA HIS A 25 3.15 -7.73 1.42
C HIS A 25 4.55 -8.08 0.86
N GLY A 26 5.61 -7.62 1.52
CA GLY A 26 7.00 -7.76 1.07
C GLY A 26 7.44 -6.74 0.01
N TYR A 27 6.52 -5.87 -0.43
CA TYR A 27 6.77 -4.82 -1.41
C TYR A 27 5.75 -3.67 -1.23
N PRO A 28 6.05 -2.44 -1.71
CA PRO A 28 5.13 -1.32 -1.63
C PRO A 28 3.80 -1.61 -2.34
N VAL A 29 2.70 -1.50 -1.60
CA VAL A 29 1.33 -1.65 -2.12
C VAL A 29 0.45 -0.48 -1.70
N VAL A 30 -0.67 -0.32 -2.38
CA VAL A 30 -1.73 0.63 -2.02
C VAL A 30 -2.96 -0.10 -1.53
N CYS A 31 -3.69 0.50 -0.58
CA CYS A 31 -4.95 -0.04 -0.09
C CYS A 31 -6.04 0.01 -1.16
N LYS A 32 -7.17 -0.66 -0.91
CA LYS A 32 -8.24 -0.78 -1.89
C LYS A 32 -8.89 0.57 -2.18
N ASP A 33 -9.09 1.40 -1.17
CA ASP A 33 -9.66 2.75 -1.33
C ASP A 33 -8.76 3.62 -2.20
N CYS A 34 -7.48 3.75 -1.84
CA CYS A 34 -6.53 4.49 -2.67
C CYS A 34 -6.45 3.94 -4.10
N TYR A 35 -6.44 2.61 -4.27
CA TYR A 35 -6.45 2.02 -5.61
C TYR A 35 -7.78 2.29 -6.32
N SER A 36 -8.91 2.36 -5.64
CA SER A 36 -10.21 2.60 -6.26
C SER A 36 -10.30 4.01 -6.84
N ASP A 37 -9.80 5.01 -6.12
CA ASP A 37 -9.78 6.43 -6.51
C ASP A 37 -8.85 6.74 -7.71
N MET A 38 -7.92 5.84 -8.03
CA MET A 38 -6.99 6.02 -9.16
C MET A 38 -7.60 5.70 -10.52
N ASP A 39 -7.11 6.40 -11.55
CA ASP A 39 -7.38 6.08 -12.94
C ASP A 39 -6.65 4.81 -13.41
N LYS A 40 -7.11 4.21 -14.53
CA LYS A 40 -6.51 2.99 -15.09
C LYS A 40 -5.03 3.15 -15.45
N GLU A 41 -4.59 4.34 -15.81
CA GLU A 41 -3.19 4.61 -16.11
C GLU A 41 -2.34 4.66 -14.85
N GLU A 42 -2.81 5.33 -13.80
CA GLU A 42 -2.12 5.37 -12.51
C GLU A 42 -2.02 3.98 -11.88
N LYS A 43 -3.09 3.18 -11.96
CA LYS A 43 -3.15 1.79 -11.50
C LYS A 43 -2.07 0.88 -12.05
N LYS A 44 -1.46 1.21 -13.20
CA LYS A 44 -0.33 0.45 -13.78
C LYS A 44 0.97 0.64 -13.00
N ASN A 45 1.10 1.77 -12.30
CA ASN A 45 2.30 2.11 -11.53
C ASN A 45 2.24 1.61 -10.08
N TYR A 46 1.07 1.17 -9.61
CA TYR A 46 0.84 0.76 -8.23
C TYR A 46 0.39 -0.70 -8.13
N GLN A 47 0.86 -1.39 -7.10
CA GLN A 47 0.34 -2.71 -6.76
C GLN A 47 -0.76 -2.61 -5.70
N LEU A 48 -1.92 -3.20 -5.98
CA LEU A 48 -3.00 -3.31 -5.01
C LEU A 48 -2.65 -4.32 -3.92
N ALA A 49 -2.91 -3.97 -2.66
CA ALA A 49 -2.79 -4.87 -1.53
C ALA A 49 -3.72 -6.10 -1.69
N LYS A 50 -3.14 -7.29 -1.57
CA LYS A 50 -3.87 -8.59 -1.55
C LYS A 50 -4.59 -8.87 -0.22
N HIS A 51 -4.11 -8.31 0.89
CA HIS A 51 -4.60 -8.55 2.24
C HIS A 51 -5.48 -7.38 2.66
N LYS A 52 -6.48 -7.65 3.51
CA LYS A 52 -7.33 -6.60 4.05
C LYS A 52 -6.52 -5.67 4.97
N GLU A 53 -6.79 -4.38 4.82
CA GLU A 53 -6.43 -3.37 5.81
C GLU A 53 -7.00 -3.71 7.20
N LEU A 54 -6.28 -3.27 8.24
CA LEU A 54 -6.59 -3.55 9.64
C LEU A 54 -7.78 -2.74 10.14
#